data_AF-A0A923CJ49-F1
#
_entry.id   AF-A0A923CJ49-F1
#
_cell.length_a   1.000
_cell.length_b   1.000
_cell.length_c   1.000
_cell.angle_alpha   90.00
_cell.angle_beta   90.00
_cell.angle_gamma   90.00
#
_symmetry.space_group_name_H-M   'P 1'
#
loop_
_entity.id
_entity.type
_entity.pdbx_description
1 polymer ?
#
loop_
_entity_poly.entity_id
_entity_poly.type
_entity_poly.pdbx_seq_one_letter_code
_entity_poly.pdbx_strand_id
1 'polypeptide(L)'
;MKRFTFYIAALMLGIFLLGTSSYAQDKAQSKKPVKVQKQIHQQKIVYTCPMDPEVQSDKPGKCPKCKMELEKKVVKMDTQAKIQKDVYTCPMHPDVTSDKTGKCSKCGMNLEKKSMKKAETKIETKSEMYACPMHQDEKSDKAGKCSKCGMNLEKVKK
;
A
#
# COMPACT_ATOMS: atom_id res chain seq x y z
N MET A 1 -29.96 72.19 -7.89
CA MET A 1 -30.90 71.05 -7.81
C MET A 1 -31.12 70.33 -9.14
N LYS A 2 -31.26 71.01 -10.29
CA LYS A 2 -31.47 70.35 -11.61
C LYS A 2 -30.30 69.48 -12.12
N ARG A 3 -29.05 69.73 -11.71
CA ARG A 3 -27.88 68.91 -12.12
C ARG A 3 -27.79 67.57 -11.38
N PHE A 4 -28.34 67.49 -10.17
CA PHE A 4 -28.35 66.26 -9.37
C PHE A 4 -29.41 65.26 -9.87
N THR A 5 -30.54 65.75 -10.38
CA THR A 5 -31.57 64.88 -10.96
C THR A 5 -31.11 64.19 -12.26
N PHE A 6 -30.26 64.84 -13.06
CA PHE A 6 -29.67 64.21 -14.25
C PHE A 6 -28.68 63.09 -13.91
N TYR A 7 -27.89 63.26 -12.85
CA TYR A 7 -26.94 62.23 -12.40
C TYR A 7 -27.64 60.99 -11.85
N ILE A 8 -28.72 61.15 -11.09
CA ILE A 8 -29.49 60.03 -10.53
C ILE A 8 -30.24 59.26 -11.64
N ALA A 9 -30.78 59.96 -12.64
CA ALA A 9 -31.41 59.33 -13.80
C ALA A 9 -30.41 58.54 -14.67
N ALA A 10 -29.19 59.06 -14.86
CA ALA A 10 -28.12 58.36 -15.58
C ALA A 10 -27.60 57.14 -14.82
N LEU A 11 -27.54 57.19 -13.49
CA LEU A 11 -27.08 56.07 -12.64
C LEU A 11 -28.08 54.90 -12.65
N MET A 12 -29.39 55.19 -12.65
CA MET A 12 -30.42 54.14 -12.68
C MET A 12 -30.57 53.47 -14.05
N LEU A 13 -30.32 54.20 -15.15
CA LEU A 13 -30.25 53.63 -16.50
C LEU A 13 -29.00 52.74 -16.71
N GLY A 14 -27.88 53.05 -16.04
CA GLY A 14 -26.64 52.27 -16.13
C GLY A 14 -26.69 50.91 -15.41
N ILE A 15 -27.44 50.81 -14.30
CA ILE A 15 -27.51 49.58 -13.49
C ILE A 15 -28.42 48.52 -14.14
N PHE A 16 -29.40 48.93 -14.97
CA PHE A 16 -30.34 48.02 -15.63
C PHE A 16 -29.72 47.28 -16.85
N LEU A 17 -28.63 47.78 -17.44
CA LEU A 17 -27.94 47.14 -18.58
C LEU A 17 -26.89 46.08 -18.19
N LEU A 18 -26.52 45.97 -16.91
CA LEU A 18 -25.57 44.96 -16.42
C LEU A 18 -26.26 43.75 -15.73
N GLY A 19 -27.60 43.71 -15.69
CA GLY A 19 -28.35 42.89 -14.74
C GLY A 19 -29.12 41.66 -15.27
N THR A 20 -28.91 41.15 -16.49
CA THR A 20 -29.71 40.01 -17.01
C THR A 20 -28.94 38.91 -17.74
N SER A 21 -27.72 38.58 -17.29
CA SER A 21 -27.09 37.32 -17.71
C SER A 21 -26.39 36.65 -16.55
N SER A 22 -27.17 35.93 -15.72
CA SER A 22 -26.77 34.66 -15.08
C SER A 22 -27.83 34.26 -14.03
N TYR A 23 -29.02 33.88 -14.48
CA TYR A 23 -29.92 33.04 -13.66
C TYR A 23 -30.32 31.82 -14.48
N ALA A 24 -29.35 30.94 -14.70
CA ALA A 24 -29.59 29.54 -15.00
C ALA A 24 -28.90 28.74 -13.89
N GLN A 25 -29.69 28.34 -12.89
CA GLN A 25 -29.39 27.16 -12.10
C GLN A 25 -29.70 25.95 -13.00
N ASP A 26 -28.77 25.01 -13.17
CA ASP A 26 -29.03 23.67 -12.62
C ASP A 26 -27.75 22.83 -12.52
N LYS A 27 -27.85 21.84 -11.65
CA LYS A 27 -26.79 21.10 -10.96
C LYS A 27 -25.99 20.20 -11.91
N ALA A 28 -24.92 20.71 -12.51
CA ALA A 28 -23.83 19.86 -12.98
C ALA A 28 -22.91 19.54 -11.79
N GLN A 29 -23.13 18.37 -11.21
CA GLN A 29 -22.32 17.73 -10.19
C GLN A 29 -20.83 18.02 -10.39
N SER A 30 -20.18 18.51 -9.34
CA SER A 30 -18.73 18.57 -9.18
C SER A 30 -18.15 17.16 -9.27
N LYS A 31 -17.96 16.66 -10.49
CA LYS A 31 -16.93 15.66 -10.76
C LYS A 31 -15.64 16.47 -10.91
N LYS A 32 -14.91 16.61 -9.80
CA LYS A 32 -13.50 17.00 -9.82
C LYS A 32 -12.82 16.26 -10.98
N PRO A 33 -11.94 16.90 -11.77
CA PRO A 33 -11.16 16.17 -12.75
C PRO A 33 -10.35 15.12 -11.98
N VAL A 34 -10.79 13.87 -12.07
CA VAL A 34 -9.91 12.73 -11.85
C VAL A 34 -8.83 12.95 -12.90
N LYS A 35 -7.65 13.42 -12.45
CA LYS A 35 -6.43 13.23 -13.23
C LYS A 35 -6.38 11.73 -13.48
N VAL A 36 -6.83 11.31 -14.65
CA VAL A 36 -6.51 10.01 -15.21
C VAL A 36 -5.02 10.10 -15.46
N GLN A 37 -4.25 9.87 -14.39
CA GLN A 37 -2.85 9.57 -14.48
C GLN A 37 -2.83 8.33 -15.36
N LYS A 38 -2.40 8.53 -16.61
CA LYS A 38 -2.07 7.48 -17.56
C LYS A 38 -1.25 6.47 -16.78
N GLN A 39 -1.90 5.39 -16.34
CA GLN A 39 -1.25 4.32 -15.60
C GLN A 39 -0.30 3.71 -16.61
N ILE A 40 0.95 4.15 -16.57
CA ILE A 40 2.03 3.52 -17.30
C ILE A 40 2.15 2.16 -16.66
N HIS A 41 1.51 1.18 -17.29
CA HIS A 41 1.74 -0.23 -17.02
C HIS A 41 3.19 -0.47 -17.42
N GLN A 42 4.09 -0.34 -16.46
CA GLN A 42 5.52 -0.60 -16.66
C GLN A 42 5.67 -2.11 -16.84
N GLN A 43 5.65 -2.55 -18.09
CA GLN A 43 5.97 -3.92 -18.44
C GLN A 43 7.48 -4.11 -18.27
N LYS A 44 7.89 -4.96 -17.33
CA LYS A 44 9.28 -5.32 -17.12
C LYS A 44 9.54 -6.67 -17.77
N ILE A 45 10.53 -6.73 -18.64
CA ILE A 45 11.03 -7.98 -19.21
C ILE A 45 11.97 -8.61 -18.17
N VAL A 46 11.71 -9.86 -17.82
CA VAL A 46 12.53 -10.67 -16.91
C VAL A 46 12.80 -12.01 -17.58
N TYR A 47 14.03 -12.50 -17.50
CA TYR A 47 14.43 -13.81 -18.02
C TYR A 47 14.38 -14.84 -16.89
N THR A 48 13.76 -16.00 -17.10
CA THR A 48 13.56 -17.03 -16.07
C THR A 48 14.04 -18.40 -16.57
N CYS A 49 14.62 -19.20 -15.69
CA CYS A 49 15.06 -20.55 -16.03
C CYS A 49 13.84 -21.49 -16.14
N PRO A 50 13.70 -22.29 -17.20
CA PRO A 50 12.58 -23.22 -17.37
C PRO A 50 12.56 -24.33 -16.31
N MET A 51 13.72 -24.69 -15.76
CA MET A 51 13.84 -25.69 -14.69
C MET A 51 13.81 -25.10 -13.27
N ASP A 52 14.15 -23.81 -13.11
CA ASP A 52 14.25 -23.15 -11.82
C ASP A 52 13.53 -21.79 -11.86
N PRO A 53 12.21 -21.74 -11.59
CA PRO A 53 11.43 -20.49 -11.65
C PRO A 53 11.92 -19.38 -10.70
N GLU A 54 12.68 -19.74 -9.67
CA GLU A 54 13.33 -18.83 -8.73
C GLU A 54 14.52 -18.08 -9.34
N VAL A 55 15.15 -18.63 -10.38
CA VAL A 55 16.28 -17.99 -11.06
C VAL A 55 15.75 -17.01 -12.08
N GLN A 56 15.83 -15.72 -11.74
CA GLN A 56 15.39 -14.61 -12.58
C GLN A 56 16.56 -13.66 -12.87
N SER A 57 16.58 -13.11 -14.08
CA SER A 57 17.61 -12.17 -14.55
C SER A 57 16.98 -11.03 -15.34
N ASP A 58 17.58 -9.85 -15.27
CA ASP A 58 17.18 -8.71 -16.11
C ASP A 58 17.78 -8.78 -17.53
N LYS A 59 18.70 -9.73 -17.75
CA LYS A 59 19.44 -9.91 -19.00
C LYS A 59 19.27 -11.32 -19.55
N PRO A 60 19.30 -11.50 -20.88
CA PRO A 60 19.35 -12.82 -21.50
C PRO A 60 20.66 -13.52 -21.15
N GLY A 61 20.70 -14.84 -21.31
CA GLY A 61 21.89 -15.66 -21.11
C GLY A 61 21.56 -17.00 -20.46
N LYS A 62 22.62 -17.67 -19.98
CA LYS A 62 22.52 -19.01 -19.39
C LYS A 62 22.25 -18.95 -17.89
N CYS A 63 21.40 -19.86 -17.43
CA CYS A 63 21.15 -20.10 -16.01
C CYS A 63 22.46 -20.52 -15.30
N PRO A 64 22.85 -19.88 -14.20
CA PRO A 64 24.08 -20.22 -13.48
C PRO A 64 24.04 -21.60 -12.80
N LYS A 65 22.84 -22.16 -12.57
CA LYS A 65 22.67 -23.49 -11.94
C LYS A 65 22.74 -24.61 -12.96
N CYS A 66 21.88 -24.57 -13.97
CA CYS A 66 21.70 -25.67 -14.93
C CYS A 66 22.34 -25.41 -16.30
N LYS A 67 22.93 -24.22 -16.53
CA LYS A 67 23.58 -23.80 -17.79
C LYS A 67 22.67 -23.79 -19.03
N MET A 68 21.37 -23.96 -18.86
CA MET A 68 20.36 -23.81 -19.92
C MET A 68 20.06 -22.32 -20.19
N GLU A 69 19.57 -22.00 -21.38
CA GLU A 69 19.21 -20.63 -21.76
C GLU A 69 17.99 -20.15 -20.95
N LEU A 70 18.01 -18.88 -20.51
CA LEU A 70 16.89 -18.28 -19.80
C LEU A 70 15.81 -17.83 -20.78
N GLU A 71 14.55 -18.09 -20.44
CA GLU A 71 13.41 -17.72 -21.27
C GLU A 71 12.89 -16.33 -20.92
N LYS A 72 12.55 -15.56 -21.96
CA LYS A 72 12.03 -14.19 -21.82
C LYS A 72 10.58 -14.21 -21.33
N LYS A 73 10.34 -13.66 -20.14
CA LYS A 73 9.01 -13.48 -19.55
C LYS A 73 8.68 -11.99 -19.42
N VAL A 74 7.51 -11.59 -19.93
CA VAL A 74 7.00 -10.22 -19.72
C VAL A 74 6.19 -10.22 -18.44
N VAL A 75 6.71 -9.55 -17.41
CA VAL A 75 6.02 -9.39 -16.15
C VAL A 75 5.31 -8.04 -16.19
N LYS A 76 3.99 -8.07 -16.05
CA LYS A 76 3.24 -6.86 -15.74
C LYS A 76 3.60 -6.52 -14.31
N MET A 77 4.48 -5.55 -14.12
CA MET A 77 4.67 -4.98 -12.79
C MET A 77 3.45 -4.11 -12.57
N ASP A 78 2.42 -4.72 -11.98
CA ASP A 78 1.42 -3.94 -11.27
C ASP A 78 2.22 -3.32 -10.13
N THR A 79 2.69 -2.08 -10.33
CA THR A 79 3.18 -1.26 -9.24
C THR A 79 1.98 -1.11 -8.32
N GLN A 80 1.81 -2.09 -7.43
CA GLN A 80 0.99 -1.98 -6.25
C GLN A 80 1.76 -0.98 -5.39
N ALA A 81 1.67 0.30 -5.79
CA ALA A 81 1.73 1.39 -4.86
C ALA A 81 0.79 0.94 -3.76
N LYS A 82 1.37 0.54 -2.63
CA LYS A 82 0.69 0.10 -1.44
C LYS A 82 -0.22 1.25 -1.05
N ILE A 83 -1.43 1.28 -1.60
CA ILE A 83 -2.51 2.09 -1.08
C ILE A 83 -2.71 1.46 0.28
N GLN A 84 -2.15 2.11 1.30
CA GLN A 84 -2.39 1.75 2.68
C GLN A 84 -3.87 2.09 2.90
N LYS A 85 -4.74 1.17 2.50
CA LYS A 85 -6.15 1.25 2.85
C LYS A 85 -6.20 1.02 4.35
N ASP A 86 -6.62 2.06 5.05
CA ASP A 86 -6.93 1.97 6.46
C ASP A 86 -8.15 1.06 6.58
N VAL A 87 -7.94 -0.17 7.05
CA VAL A 87 -9.03 -1.11 7.33
C VAL A 87 -9.50 -0.84 8.75
N TYR A 88 -10.80 -0.66 8.93
CA TYR A 88 -11.44 -0.46 10.23
C TYR A 88 -12.17 -1.75 10.63
N THR A 89 -12.16 -2.12 11.90
CA THR A 89 -12.76 -3.37 12.41
C THR A 89 -13.54 -3.11 13.71
N CYS A 90 -14.65 -3.82 13.91
CA CYS A 90 -15.45 -3.70 15.13
C CYS A 90 -14.82 -4.51 16.27
N PRO A 91 -14.59 -3.92 17.47
CA PRO A 91 -13.99 -4.64 18.60
C PRO A 91 -14.83 -5.85 19.08
N MET A 92 -16.15 -5.79 18.90
CA MET A 92 -17.07 -6.87 19.27
C MET A 92 -17.32 -7.89 18.14
N HIS A 93 -17.02 -7.52 16.89
CA HIS A 93 -17.31 -8.34 15.71
C HIS A 93 -16.13 -8.26 14.74
N PRO A 94 -15.09 -9.09 14.94
CA PRO A 94 -13.87 -9.06 14.12
C PRO A 94 -14.13 -9.34 12.64
N ASP A 95 -15.26 -9.99 12.32
CA ASP A 95 -15.68 -10.28 10.94
C ASP A 95 -16.21 -9.04 10.20
N VAL A 96 -16.53 -7.96 10.92
CA VAL A 96 -17.03 -6.72 10.33
C VAL A 96 -15.86 -5.78 10.08
N THR A 97 -15.44 -5.69 8.82
CA THR A 97 -14.37 -4.79 8.37
C THR A 97 -14.92 -3.75 7.39
N SER A 98 -14.28 -2.57 7.34
CA SER A 98 -14.68 -1.46 6.49
C SER A 98 -13.46 -0.68 6.00
N ASP A 99 -13.53 -0.15 4.77
CA ASP A 99 -12.52 0.76 4.21
C ASP A 99 -12.70 2.21 4.71
N LYS A 100 -13.69 2.47 5.58
CA LYS A 100 -14.06 3.80 6.07
C LYS A 100 -14.34 3.78 7.58
N THR A 101 -14.07 4.91 8.23
CA THR A 101 -14.52 5.21 9.59
C THR A 101 -16.05 5.16 9.69
N GLY A 102 -16.60 4.63 10.77
CA GLY A 102 -18.04 4.62 10.98
C GLY A 102 -18.47 3.72 12.13
N LYS A 103 -19.78 3.49 12.22
CA LYS A 103 -20.40 2.58 13.18
C LYS A 103 -20.53 1.17 12.58
N CYS A 104 -20.34 0.16 13.42
CA CYS A 104 -20.59 -1.23 13.09
C CYS A 104 -22.08 -1.44 12.80
N SER A 105 -22.38 -2.09 11.68
CA SER A 105 -23.75 -2.40 11.25
C SER A 105 -24.48 -3.38 12.16
N LYS A 106 -23.74 -4.17 12.97
CA LYS A 106 -24.32 -5.18 13.88
C LYS A 106 -24.61 -4.63 15.28
N CYS A 107 -23.68 -3.86 15.84
CA CYS A 107 -23.77 -3.42 17.25
C CYS A 107 -23.81 -1.90 17.43
N GLY A 108 -23.68 -1.11 16.35
CA GLY A 108 -23.71 0.35 16.41
C GLY A 108 -22.48 1.02 17.05
N MET A 109 -21.52 0.25 17.55
CA MET A 109 -20.26 0.78 18.12
C MET A 109 -19.31 1.28 17.02
N ASN A 110 -18.39 2.18 17.36
CA ASN A 110 -17.43 2.72 16.39
C ASN A 110 -16.41 1.65 15.96
N LEU A 111 -16.07 1.65 14.66
CA LEU A 111 -15.02 0.81 14.11
C LEU A 111 -13.65 1.41 14.40
N GLU A 112 -12.70 0.57 14.80
CA GLU A 112 -11.34 0.96 15.14
C GLU A 112 -10.38 0.67 13.99
N LYS A 113 -9.39 1.55 13.79
CA LYS A 113 -8.42 1.43 12.70
C LYS A 113 -7.47 0.26 12.95
N LYS A 114 -7.57 -0.77 12.12
CA LYS A 114 -6.62 -1.87 12.06
C LYS A 114 -5.47 -1.48 11.12
N SER A 115 -4.45 -0.84 11.69
CA SER A 115 -3.21 -0.65 10.95
C SER A 115 -2.54 -2.01 10.75
N MET A 116 -2.56 -2.52 9.51
CA MET A 116 -1.59 -3.54 9.11
C MET A 116 -0.23 -2.84 9.11
N LYS A 117 0.43 -2.78 10.27
CA LYS A 117 1.86 -2.48 10.34
C LYS A 117 2.48 -3.42 9.33
N LYS A 118 3.10 -2.83 8.31
CA LYS A 118 3.99 -3.52 7.39
C LYS A 118 4.80 -4.45 8.28
N ALA A 119 4.66 -5.76 8.10
CA ALA A 119 5.71 -6.66 8.49
C ALA A 119 6.92 -6.13 7.71
N GLU A 120 7.69 -5.27 8.36
CA GLU A 120 9.05 -5.04 7.98
C GLU A 120 9.73 -6.36 8.28
N THR A 121 9.62 -7.27 7.32
CA THR A 121 10.58 -8.33 7.09
C THR A 121 11.88 -7.62 6.71
N LYS A 122 12.51 -6.99 7.70
CA LYS A 122 13.90 -6.64 7.63
C LYS A 122 14.63 -7.78 8.33
N ILE A 123 15.56 -8.33 7.57
CA ILE A 123 16.68 -9.15 7.99
C ILE A 123 16.31 -10.63 8.10
N GLU A 124 16.81 -11.38 7.12
CA GLU A 124 17.40 -12.71 7.34
C GLU A 124 18.23 -12.70 8.63
N THR A 125 17.60 -12.87 9.79
CA THR A 125 18.31 -13.46 10.91
C THR A 125 18.50 -14.91 10.51
N LYS A 126 19.64 -15.19 9.88
CA LYS A 126 20.25 -16.52 9.84
C LYS A 126 19.94 -17.18 11.19
N SER A 127 19.03 -18.15 11.21
CA SER A 127 18.61 -18.79 12.46
C SER A 127 19.78 -19.65 12.92
N GLU A 128 20.65 -19.07 13.74
CA GLU A 128 21.76 -19.77 14.34
C GLU A 128 21.17 -20.64 15.46
N MET A 129 20.91 -21.90 15.15
CA MET A 129 20.43 -22.87 16.15
C MET A 129 21.62 -23.28 17.00
N TYR A 130 21.51 -23.16 18.32
CA TYR A 130 22.51 -23.62 19.27
C TYR A 130 22.03 -24.93 19.89
N ALA A 131 22.91 -25.92 20.01
CA ALA A 131 22.60 -27.21 20.60
C ALA A 131 23.63 -27.59 21.67
N CYS A 132 23.19 -28.36 22.68
CA CYS A 132 24.07 -28.91 23.69
C CYS A 132 24.69 -30.24 23.19
N PRO A 133 26.02 -30.39 23.12
CA PRO A 133 26.67 -31.63 22.66
C PRO A 133 26.31 -32.86 23.52
N MET A 134 25.98 -32.63 24.78
CA MET A 134 25.62 -33.69 25.72
C MET A 134 24.14 -34.03 25.68
N HIS A 135 23.27 -33.10 25.24
CA HIS A 135 21.81 -33.23 25.34
C HIS A 135 21.19 -32.78 24.02
N GLN A 136 20.91 -33.75 23.16
CA GLN A 136 20.35 -33.52 21.82
C GLN A 136 18.98 -32.81 21.85
N ASP A 137 18.27 -32.88 22.98
CA ASP A 137 16.95 -32.27 23.16
C ASP A 137 17.00 -30.79 23.58
N GLU A 138 18.16 -30.27 23.98
CA GLU A 138 18.33 -28.85 24.30
C GLU A 138 18.86 -28.07 23.11
N LYS A 139 17.91 -27.50 22.37
CA LYS A 139 18.14 -26.57 21.26
C LYS A 139 17.61 -25.19 21.64
N SER A 140 18.41 -24.16 21.37
CA SER A 140 18.09 -22.77 21.69
C SER A 140 18.30 -21.90 20.47
N ASP A 141 17.45 -20.89 20.33
CA ASP A 141 17.58 -19.85 19.29
C ASP A 141 18.61 -18.77 19.67
N LYS A 142 19.23 -18.89 20.86
CA LYS A 142 20.18 -17.93 21.42
C LYS A 142 21.38 -18.64 22.03
N ALA A 143 22.55 -18.02 21.89
CA ALA A 143 23.75 -18.42 22.61
C ALA A 143 23.53 -18.31 24.12
N GLY A 144 24.00 -19.30 24.88
CA GLY A 144 23.79 -19.33 26.32
C GLY A 144 24.31 -20.62 26.96
N LYS A 145 24.00 -20.80 28.23
CA LYS A 145 24.30 -22.03 28.98
C LYS A 145 23.12 -22.98 28.88
N CYS A 146 23.41 -24.26 28.71
CA CYS A 146 22.45 -25.36 28.79
C CYS A 146 21.75 -25.33 30.14
N SER A 147 20.43 -25.42 30.16
CA SER A 147 19.64 -25.34 31.41
C SER A 147 19.80 -26.59 32.26
N LYS A 148 20.18 -27.72 31.65
CA LYS A 148 20.37 -29.01 32.30
C LYS A 148 21.80 -29.23 32.82
N CYS A 149 22.83 -28.87 32.06
CA CYS A 149 24.23 -29.17 32.42
C CYS A 149 25.09 -27.93 32.68
N GLY A 150 24.57 -26.72 32.44
CA GLY A 150 25.29 -25.46 32.68
C GLY A 150 26.43 -25.16 31.70
N MET A 151 26.74 -26.07 30.77
CA MET A 151 27.77 -25.88 29.74
C MET A 151 27.29 -24.96 28.62
N ASN A 152 28.23 -24.33 27.90
CA ASN A 152 27.89 -23.43 26.79
C ASN A 152 27.30 -24.20 25.60
N LEU A 153 26.21 -23.68 25.04
CA LEU A 153 25.59 -24.22 23.84
C LEU A 153 26.43 -23.87 22.60
N GLU A 154 26.63 -24.85 21.73
CA GLU A 154 27.44 -24.68 20.53
C GLU A 154 26.56 -24.41 19.31
N LYS A 155 27.07 -23.57 18.40
CA LYS A 155 26.37 -23.18 17.19
C LYS A 155 26.35 -24.31 16.18
N VAL A 156 25.17 -24.82 15.89
CA VAL A 156 24.95 -25.79 14.81
C VAL A 156 24.89 -25.01 13.49
N LYS A 157 25.98 -25.09 12.72
CA LYS A 157 25.99 -24.60 11.34
C LYS A 157 25.20 -25.60 10.50
N LYS A 158 24.16 -25.12 9.82
CA LYS A 158 23.39 -25.91 8.85
C LYS A 158 24.22 -26.15 7.58
#